data_AF-A0AAW3RDQ8-F1
#
_entry.id   AF-A0AAW3RDQ8-F1
#
_cell.length_a   1.000
_cell.length_b   1.000
_cell.length_c   1.000
_cell.angle_alpha   90.00
_cell.angle_beta   90.00
_cell.angle_gamma   90.00
#
_symmetry.space_group_name_H-M   'P 1'
#
loop_
_entity.id
_entity.type
_entity.pdbx_description
1 polymer ?
#
loop_
_entity_poly.entity_id
_entity_poly.type
_entity_poly.pdbx_seq_one_letter_code
_entity_poly.pdbx_strand_id
1 'polypeptide(L)'
;MMDVTFNSMFAVTLQHELHQPVLSLPLSLQVGDLTRLTTDDPAQLAIMSHSTDATVVKQALVTLKSQVEQGGVLRVWWSTMPDDWLGYDWLCQ
;
A
#
# COMPACT_ATOMS: atom_id res chain seq x y z
N MET A 1 -13.76 -3.78 5.12
CA MET A 1 -13.18 -2.46 4.84
C MET A 1 -11.72 -2.52 5.26
N MET A 2 -10.80 -2.10 4.40
CA MET A 2 -9.36 -2.17 4.62
C MET A 2 -8.77 -0.77 4.64
N ASP A 3 -7.95 -0.45 5.63
CA ASP A 3 -7.26 0.83 5.72
C ASP A 3 -5.91 0.78 4.99
N VAL A 4 -5.66 1.77 4.14
CA VAL A 4 -4.49 1.84 3.27
C VAL A 4 -3.83 3.20 3.42
N THR A 5 -2.50 3.24 3.44
CA THR A 5 -1.68 4.46 3.40
C THR A 5 -0.41 4.18 2.61
N PHE A 6 0.25 5.21 2.12
CA PHE A 6 1.47 5.08 1.33
C PHE A 6 2.75 5.37 2.14
N ASN A 7 2.58 5.83 3.38
CA ASN A 7 3.65 6.10 4.32
C ASN A 7 3.69 5.03 5.43
N SER A 8 4.83 4.35 5.55
CA SER A 8 5.00 3.24 6.51
C SER A 8 4.99 3.68 7.98
N MET A 9 5.54 4.86 8.29
CA MET A 9 5.48 5.41 9.65
C MET A 9 4.05 5.80 10.03
N PHE A 10 3.31 6.37 9.07
CA PHE A 10 1.91 6.68 9.27
C PHE A 10 1.06 5.41 9.43
N ALA A 11 1.36 4.34 8.69
CA ALA A 11 0.71 3.04 8.85
C ALA A 11 0.83 2.48 10.27
N VAL A 12 2.04 2.52 10.84
CA VAL A 12 2.30 2.07 12.23
C VAL A 12 1.48 2.90 13.22
N THR A 13 1.43 4.22 13.02
CA THR A 13 0.65 5.12 13.87
C THR A 13 -0.85 4.82 13.78
N LEU A 14 -1.38 4.69 12.56
CA LEU A 14 -2.80 4.37 12.33
C LEU A 14 -3.18 2.99 12.88
N GLN A 15 -2.31 1.99 12.74
CA GLN A 15 -2.56 0.66 13.30
C GLN A 15 -2.72 0.72 14.83
N HIS A 16 -1.88 1.52 15.49
CA HIS A 16 -1.96 1.73 16.93
C HIS A 16 -3.26 2.44 17.33
N GLU A 17 -3.61 3.54 16.65
CA GLU A 17 -4.80 4.33 17.00
C GLU A 17 -6.12 3.62 16.67
N LEU A 18 -6.21 2.99 15.50
CA LEU A 18 -7.42 2.33 15.01
C LEU A 18 -7.60 0.92 15.58
N HIS A 19 -6.58 0.36 16.24
CA HIS A 19 -6.59 -1.01 16.77
C HIS A 19 -6.95 -2.06 15.70
N GLN A 20 -6.59 -1.80 14.43
CA GLN A 20 -6.88 -2.66 13.29
C GLN A 20 -5.72 -2.67 12.30
N PRO A 21 -5.58 -3.72 11.48
CA PRO A 21 -4.51 -3.78 10.49
C PRO A 21 -4.59 -2.64 9.48
N VAL A 22 -3.46 -1.98 9.22
CA VAL A 22 -3.33 -0.94 8.20
C VAL A 22 -2.28 -1.38 7.20
N LEU A 23 -2.63 -1.29 5.91
CA LEU A 23 -1.81 -1.75 4.82
C LEU A 23 -0.95 -0.58 4.32
N SER A 24 0.36 -0.67 4.55
CA SER A 24 1.33 0.27 3.99
C SER A 24 1.71 -0.16 2.57
N LEU A 25 1.42 0.69 1.58
CA LEU A 25 1.80 0.49 0.18
C LEU A 25 2.89 1.50 -0.19
N PRO A 26 4.17 1.10 -0.30
CA PRO A 26 5.22 2.02 -0.70
C PRO A 26 4.86 2.78 -1.98
N LEU A 27 4.90 4.12 -1.95
CA LEU A 27 4.59 4.96 -3.12
C LEU A 27 5.37 4.54 -4.37
N SER A 28 6.62 4.14 -4.17
CA SER A 28 7.55 3.69 -5.21
C SER A 28 7.04 2.48 -6.02
N LEU A 29 6.09 1.71 -5.48
CA LEU A 29 5.40 0.63 -6.19
C LEU A 29 4.27 1.12 -7.11
N GLN A 30 3.91 2.39 -7.04
CA GLN A 30 2.92 3.04 -7.90
C GLN A 30 1.57 2.30 -7.93
N VAL A 31 1.14 1.79 -6.76
CA VAL A 31 0.00 0.88 -6.61
C VAL A 31 -1.34 1.49 -7.04
N GLY A 32 -1.39 2.82 -7.25
CA GLY A 32 -2.51 3.49 -7.93
C GLY A 32 -2.78 2.96 -9.34
N ASP A 33 -1.74 2.49 -10.03
CA ASP A 33 -1.85 1.79 -11.30
C ASP A 33 -1.61 0.29 -11.09
N LEU A 34 -2.68 -0.45 -10.73
CA LEU A 34 -2.62 -1.90 -10.54
C LEU A 34 -2.14 -2.66 -11.79
N THR A 35 -2.16 -2.04 -12.98
CA THR A 35 -1.65 -2.66 -14.21
C THR A 35 -0.13 -2.65 -14.29
N ARG A 36 0.54 -1.80 -13.49
CA ARG A 36 2.01 -1.68 -13.42
C ARG A 36 2.64 -2.63 -12.41
N LEU A 37 1.84 -3.28 -11.57
CA LEU A 37 2.27 -4.41 -10.76
C LEU A 37 2.41 -5.66 -11.65
N THR A 38 3.43 -5.65 -12.50
CA THR A 38 3.70 -6.70 -13.50
C THR A 38 4.42 -7.92 -12.92
N THR A 39 4.79 -7.86 -11.64
CA THR A 39 5.60 -8.90 -10.98
C THR A 39 5.14 -9.13 -9.54
N ASP A 40 5.07 -10.40 -9.14
CA ASP A 40 4.87 -10.84 -7.76
C ASP A 40 6.19 -11.40 -7.15
N ASP A 41 7.32 -11.15 -7.83
CA ASP A 41 8.66 -11.54 -7.38
C ASP A 41 9.12 -10.66 -6.20
N PRO A 42 9.41 -11.25 -5.03
CA PRO A 42 9.80 -10.48 -3.85
C PRO A 42 11.06 -9.61 -4.07
N ALA A 43 12.06 -10.10 -4.80
CA ALA A 43 13.31 -9.36 -4.99
C ALA A 43 13.09 -8.11 -5.86
N GLN A 44 12.31 -8.24 -6.94
CA GLN A 44 11.90 -7.09 -7.76
C GLN A 44 11.03 -6.12 -6.97
N LEU A 45 10.10 -6.62 -6.16
CA LEU A 45 9.27 -5.79 -5.28
C LEU A 45 10.09 -5.02 -4.25
N ALA A 46 11.13 -5.61 -3.64
CA ALA A 46 12.05 -4.89 -2.75
C ALA A 46 12.82 -3.77 -3.48
N ILE A 47 13.31 -4.05 -4.69
CA ILE A 47 14.00 -3.05 -5.52
C ILE A 47 13.05 -1.90 -5.87
N MET A 48 11.84 -2.21 -6.33
CA MET A 48 10.84 -1.22 -6.73
C MET A 48 10.30 -0.43 -5.54
N SER A 49 10.14 -1.06 -4.37
CA SER A 49 9.62 -0.40 -3.17
C SER A 49 10.68 0.39 -2.41
N HIS A 50 11.96 0.24 -2.74
CA HIS A 50 13.09 0.65 -1.89
C HIS A 50 12.97 0.09 -0.45
N SER A 51 12.24 -1.01 -0.26
CA SER A 51 12.06 -1.68 1.03
C SER A 51 13.13 -2.75 1.23
N THR A 52 13.64 -2.84 2.46
CA THR A 52 14.49 -3.96 2.89
C THR A 52 13.69 -5.23 3.16
N ASP A 53 12.36 -5.15 3.28
CA ASP A 53 11.49 -6.30 3.51
C ASP A 53 10.50 -6.51 2.35
N ALA A 54 10.99 -7.23 1.34
CA ALA A 54 10.22 -7.70 0.19
C ALA A 54 8.96 -8.49 0.56
N THR A 55 9.03 -9.24 1.66
CA THR A 55 7.99 -10.20 2.04
C THR A 55 6.76 -9.47 2.56
N VAL A 56 6.99 -8.43 3.38
CA VAL A 56 5.93 -7.55 3.88
C VAL A 56 5.22 -6.86 2.71
N VAL A 57 5.98 -6.34 1.75
CA VAL A 57 5.42 -5.70 0.54
C VAL A 57 4.58 -6.67 -0.29
N LYS A 58 5.11 -7.87 -0.54
CA LYS A 58 4.36 -8.91 -1.27
C LYS A 58 3.07 -9.28 -0.56
N GLN A 59 3.11 -9.49 0.75
CA GLN A 59 1.93 -9.84 1.52
C GLN A 59 0.88 -8.73 1.48
N ALA A 60 1.30 -7.47 1.59
CA ALA A 60 0.43 -6.31 1.45
C ALA A 60 -0.26 -6.27 0.07
N LEU A 61 0.48 -6.53 -1.01
CA LEU A 61 -0.09 -6.60 -2.36
C LEU A 61 -1.06 -7.75 -2.56
N VAL A 62 -0.74 -8.95 -2.05
CA VAL A 62 -1.65 -10.11 -2.11
C VAL A 62 -2.95 -9.82 -1.38
N THR A 63 -2.87 -9.22 -0.19
CA THR A 63 -4.06 -8.87 0.59
C THR A 63 -4.89 -7.78 -0.10
N LEU A 64 -4.24 -6.77 -0.70
CA LEU A 64 -4.93 -5.76 -1.49
C LEU A 64 -5.66 -6.36 -2.69
N LYS A 65 -4.98 -7.16 -3.53
CA LYS A 65 -5.56 -7.84 -4.70
C LYS A 65 -6.79 -8.66 -4.30
N SER A 66 -6.66 -9.47 -3.24
CA SER A 66 -7.77 -10.27 -2.72
C SER A 66 -8.97 -9.43 -2.27
N GLN A 67 -8.75 -8.28 -1.62
CA GLN A 67 -9.85 -7.37 -1.24
C GLN A 67 -10.52 -6.74 -2.46
N VAL A 68 -9.74 -6.31 -3.46
CA VAL A 68 -10.27 -5.70 -4.69
C VAL A 68 -11.10 -6.72 -5.49
N GLU A 69 -10.61 -7.96 -5.65
CA GLU A 69 -11.33 -9.04 -6.33
C GLU A 69 -12.67 -9.39 -5.67
N GLN A 70 -12.76 -9.23 -4.35
CA GLN A 70 -13.99 -9.47 -3.59
C GLN A 70 -14.95 -8.26 -3.59
N GLY A 71 -14.62 -7.17 -4.28
CA GLY A 71 -15.39 -5.92 -4.23
C GLY A 71 -15.32 -5.22 -2.87
N GLY A 72 -14.25 -5.45 -2.12
CA GLY A 72 -14.02 -4.88 -0.80
C GLY A 72 -13.81 -3.36 -0.85
N VAL A 73 -14.32 -2.67 0.17
CA VAL A 73 -14.14 -1.22 0.33
C VAL A 73 -12.76 -0.92 0.91
N LEU A 74 -11.99 -0.08 0.23
CA LEU A 74 -10.73 0.47 0.72
C LEU A 74 -10.98 1.85 1.33
N ARG A 75 -10.43 2.11 2.53
CA ARG A 75 -10.35 3.44 3.13
C ARG A 75 -8.90 3.91 3.02
N VAL A 76 -8.70 4.96 2.22
CA VAL A 76 -7.38 5.53 2.02
C VAL A 76 -7.15 6.65 3.02
N TRP A 77 -6.06 6.55 3.76
CA TRP A 77 -5.59 7.57 4.68
C TRP A 77 -4.39 8.28 4.06
N TRP A 78 -4.39 9.61 4.20
CA TRP A 78 -3.25 10.42 3.80
C TRP A 78 -2.83 11.34 4.94
N SER A 79 -1.52 11.62 5.01
CA SER A 79 -0.95 12.67 5.84
C SER A 79 -0.58 13.89 4.98
N THR A 80 0.02 14.91 5.60
CA THR A 80 0.62 16.03 4.85
C THR A 80 1.98 15.69 4.24
N MET A 81 2.44 14.44 4.37
CA MET A 81 3.69 14.00 3.75
C MET A 81 3.50 13.75 2.25
N PRO A 82 4.51 14.05 1.41
CA PRO A 82 4.42 13.90 -0.04
C PRO A 82 4.01 12.49 -0.49
N ASP A 83 4.47 11.45 0.21
CA ASP A 83 4.23 10.06 -0.16
C ASP A 83 2.73 9.71 -0.19
N ASP A 84 2.00 10.19 0.80
CA ASP A 84 0.57 9.95 0.94
C ASP A 84 -0.25 10.79 -0.06
N TRP A 85 0.15 12.04 -0.30
CA TRP A 85 -0.50 12.92 -1.28
C TRP A 85 -0.38 12.37 -2.70
N LEU A 86 0.84 11.97 -3.10
CA LEU A 86 1.09 11.39 -4.41
C LEU A 86 0.42 10.03 -4.58
N GLY A 87 0.45 9.20 -3.53
CA GLY A 87 -0.20 7.89 -3.56
C GLY A 87 -1.72 7.99 -3.68
N TYR A 88 -2.34 8.94 -2.96
CA TYR A 88 -3.77 9.20 -3.06
C TYR A 88 -4.17 9.73 -4.44
N ASP A 89 -3.46 10.73 -4.97
CA ASP A 89 -3.74 11.29 -6.30
C ASP A 89 -3.68 10.21 -7.38
N TRP A 90 -2.69 9.32 -7.32
CA TRP A 90 -2.59 8.19 -8.25
C TRP A 90 -3.68 7.14 -8.12
N LEU A 91 -4.19 6.85 -6.91
CA LEU A 91 -5.25 5.85 -6.73
C LEU A 91 -6.62 6.33 -7.23
N CYS A 92 -6.82 7.65 -7.30
CA CYS A 92 -8.10 8.25 -7.68
C CYS A 92 -8.18 8.71 -9.15
N GLN A 93 -7.15 8.45 -9.96
CA GLN A 93 -7.18 8.65 -11.43
C GLN A 93 -7.77 7.44 -12.15
#